data_AF-A0A930ETL4-F1
#
_entry.id   AF-A0A930ETL4-F1
#
_cell.length_a   1.000
_cell.length_b   1.000
_cell.length_c   1.000
_cell.angle_alpha   90.00
_cell.angle_beta   90.00
_cell.angle_gamma   90.00
#
_symmetry.space_group_name_H-M   'P 1'
#
loop_
_entity.id
_entity.type
_entity.pdbx_description
1 polymer ?
#
loop_
_entity_poly.entity_id
_entity_poly.type
_entity_poly.pdbx_seq_one_letter_code
_entity_poly.pdbx_strand_id
1 'polypeptide(L)'
;LETPLDPDDVSFPTGAMLAGLLEGGTIVDCPDSYRLLVSSDWESRKMYILASSKFLTFMTPELIGGDLPAILADVDIPRDLHEKILEDVELYSYGVSDNGLSSIAERACEYEMPVPLSVLSDMVDAHVDVRYVLPLLTLLLDDVGCQELCSILNGLGGVYPDLTEVGHHVVRIPNVCGSEKLLQRLKDCGTVSSWKDEGSKFKVYRKRA
;
A
#
# COMPACT_ATOMS: atom_id res chain seq x y z
N LEU A 1 39.90 7.79 -19.05
CA LEU A 1 38.58 8.03 -18.47
C LEU A 1 37.71 8.48 -19.63
N GLU A 2 36.93 7.56 -20.18
CA GLU A 2 35.93 7.89 -21.19
C GLU A 2 34.71 8.45 -20.47
N THR A 3 34.18 9.57 -20.95
CA THR A 3 32.99 10.20 -20.40
C THR A 3 31.77 9.37 -20.80
N PRO A 4 30.84 9.06 -19.87
CA PRO A 4 29.58 8.39 -20.20
C PRO A 4 28.81 9.13 -21.29
N LEU A 5 28.05 8.40 -22.12
CA LEU A 5 27.19 8.97 -23.16
C LEU A 5 25.99 9.69 -22.54
N ASP A 6 25.52 10.75 -23.20
CA ASP A 6 24.28 11.44 -22.85
C ASP A 6 23.08 10.52 -23.15
N PRO A 7 22.15 10.33 -22.20
CA PRO A 7 20.91 9.59 -22.42
C PRO A 7 20.14 10.03 -23.68
N ASP A 8 20.15 11.31 -24.03
CA ASP A 8 19.40 11.86 -25.16
C ASP A 8 19.95 11.43 -26.53
N ASP A 9 21.18 10.90 -26.60
CA ASP A 9 21.82 10.43 -27.85
C ASP A 9 21.38 9.00 -28.26
N VAL A 10 20.60 8.30 -27.41
CA VAL A 10 20.15 6.92 -27.66
C VAL A 10 18.73 6.91 -28.25
N SER A 11 18.62 6.69 -29.57
CA SER A 11 17.31 6.59 -30.25
C SER A 11 16.63 5.24 -30.00
N PHE A 12 15.44 5.26 -29.38
CA PHE A 12 14.57 4.11 -29.08
C PHE A 12 15.26 2.90 -28.41
N PRO A 13 15.87 3.09 -27.23
CA PRO A 13 16.48 1.99 -26.50
C PRO A 13 15.45 0.93 -26.11
N THR A 14 15.80 -0.34 -26.29
CA THR A 14 15.09 -1.43 -25.59
C THR A 14 15.55 -1.49 -24.13
N GLY A 15 14.71 -2.03 -23.23
CA GLY A 15 15.08 -2.21 -21.82
C GLY A 15 16.38 -2.99 -21.64
N ALA A 16 16.56 -4.09 -22.39
CA ALA A 16 17.78 -4.88 -22.38
C ALA A 16 19.01 -4.09 -22.83
N MET A 17 18.87 -3.17 -23.79
CA MET A 17 19.97 -2.33 -24.24
C MET A 17 20.39 -1.34 -23.16
N LEU A 18 19.44 -0.63 -22.53
CA LEU A 18 19.78 0.31 -21.45
C LEU A 18 20.32 -0.41 -20.22
N ALA A 19 19.76 -1.55 -19.83
CA ALA A 19 20.31 -2.38 -18.75
C ALA A 19 21.76 -2.78 -19.04
N GLY A 20 22.06 -3.28 -20.24
CA GLY A 20 23.43 -3.64 -20.61
C GLY A 20 24.39 -2.43 -20.69
N LEU A 21 23.91 -1.27 -21.15
CA LEU A 21 24.70 -0.03 -21.15
C LEU A 21 24.98 0.48 -19.73
N LEU A 22 24.01 0.30 -18.81
CA LEU A 22 24.13 0.66 -17.40
C LEU A 22 25.14 -0.25 -16.69
N GLU A 23 25.02 -1.56 -16.86
CA GLU A 23 25.96 -2.56 -16.32
C GLU A 23 27.38 -2.36 -16.85
N GLY A 24 27.51 -1.98 -18.13
CA GLY A 24 28.79 -1.65 -18.75
C GLY A 24 29.38 -0.30 -18.31
N GLY A 25 28.64 0.51 -17.54
CA GLY A 25 29.06 1.85 -17.12
C GLY A 25 29.09 2.88 -18.25
N THR A 26 28.44 2.59 -19.38
CA THR A 26 28.41 3.44 -20.57
C THR A 26 27.45 4.62 -20.41
N ILE A 27 26.37 4.43 -19.66
CA ILE A 27 25.40 5.48 -19.30
C ILE A 27 25.41 5.72 -17.79
N VAL A 28 24.95 6.90 -17.37
CA VAL A 28 24.87 7.27 -15.96
C VAL A 28 23.67 6.61 -15.29
N ASP A 29 23.87 6.01 -14.13
CA ASP A 29 22.78 5.49 -13.30
C ASP A 29 22.04 6.63 -12.59
N CYS A 30 21.04 7.22 -13.26
CA CYS A 30 20.32 8.41 -12.80
C CYS A 30 18.84 8.43 -13.25
N PRO A 31 18.02 9.37 -12.72
CA PRO A 31 16.63 9.52 -13.12
C PRO A 31 16.42 9.70 -14.63
N ASP A 32 17.31 10.41 -15.32
CA ASP A 32 17.14 10.75 -16.74
C ASP A 32 17.33 9.52 -17.63
N SER A 33 18.25 8.62 -17.28
CA SER A 33 18.39 7.33 -17.96
C SER A 33 17.18 6.42 -17.77
N TYR A 34 16.55 6.43 -16.59
CA TYR A 34 15.29 5.72 -16.39
C TYR A 34 14.15 6.32 -17.25
N ARG A 35 14.08 7.65 -17.36
CA ARG A 35 13.03 8.35 -18.13
C ARG A 35 13.03 8.03 -19.62
N LEU A 36 14.15 7.59 -20.19
CA LEU A 36 14.19 7.09 -21.56
C LEU A 36 13.23 5.92 -21.81
N LEU A 37 12.85 5.18 -20.76
CA LEU A 37 11.95 4.03 -20.81
C LEU A 37 10.48 4.34 -20.52
N VAL A 38 10.11 5.63 -20.34
CA VAL A 38 8.72 6.04 -20.06
C VAL A 38 7.74 5.54 -21.13
N SER A 39 8.16 5.51 -22.40
CA SER A 39 7.33 5.03 -23.52
C SER A 39 7.42 3.52 -23.75
N SER A 40 8.26 2.80 -23.00
CA SER A 40 8.46 1.36 -23.14
C SER A 40 7.41 0.56 -22.35
N ASP A 41 7.47 -0.76 -22.41
CA ASP A 41 6.66 -1.63 -21.54
C ASP A 41 7.23 -1.70 -20.10
N TRP A 42 6.43 -2.25 -19.17
CA TRP A 42 6.84 -2.46 -17.78
C TRP A 42 8.09 -3.34 -17.68
N GLU A 43 8.17 -4.40 -18.48
CA GLU A 43 9.30 -5.34 -18.44
C GLU A 43 10.63 -4.63 -18.76
N SER A 44 10.62 -3.71 -19.72
CA SER A 44 11.78 -2.89 -20.05
C SER A 44 12.20 -1.97 -18.89
N ARG A 45 11.23 -1.34 -18.22
CA ARG A 45 11.50 -0.49 -17.04
C ARG A 45 12.00 -1.31 -15.85
N LYS A 46 11.41 -2.49 -15.62
CA LYS A 46 11.86 -3.46 -14.62
C LYS A 46 13.31 -3.88 -14.84
N MET A 47 13.71 -4.21 -16.08
CA MET A 47 15.10 -4.55 -16.38
C MET A 47 16.08 -3.45 -15.95
N TYR A 48 15.73 -2.17 -16.17
CA TYR A 48 16.54 -1.06 -15.71
C TYR A 48 16.62 -1.01 -14.18
N ILE A 49 15.47 -1.15 -13.49
CA ILE A 49 15.41 -1.13 -12.02
C ILE A 49 16.32 -2.23 -11.43
N LEU A 50 16.28 -3.43 -12.01
CA LEU A 50 17.08 -4.57 -11.55
C LEU A 50 18.57 -4.43 -11.86
N ALA A 51 18.93 -3.80 -12.98
CA ALA A 51 20.31 -3.55 -13.36
C ALA A 51 20.94 -2.36 -12.59
N SER A 52 20.11 -1.44 -12.10
CA SER A 52 20.55 -0.23 -11.43
C SER A 52 21.07 -0.49 -10.02
N SER A 53 22.26 0.03 -9.75
CA SER A 53 22.89 0.00 -8.42
C SER A 53 22.48 1.18 -7.54
N LYS A 54 21.85 2.20 -8.13
CA LYS A 54 21.51 3.47 -7.47
C LYS A 54 20.02 3.80 -7.50
N PHE A 55 19.16 2.96 -8.08
CA PHE A 55 17.73 3.26 -8.21
C PHE A 55 17.10 3.70 -6.89
N LEU A 56 17.40 2.96 -5.82
CA LEU A 56 16.94 3.24 -4.45
C LEU A 56 17.31 4.66 -3.96
N THR A 57 18.41 5.23 -4.48
CA THR A 57 18.93 6.54 -4.05
C THR A 57 18.27 7.73 -4.75
N PHE A 58 17.63 7.51 -5.90
CA PHE A 58 17.04 8.58 -6.71
C PHE A 58 15.57 8.38 -7.04
N MET A 59 14.98 7.24 -6.70
CA MET A 59 13.53 7.03 -6.86
C MET A 59 12.74 8.07 -6.06
N THR A 60 11.72 8.63 -6.72
CA THR A 60 10.77 9.58 -6.12
C THR A 60 9.36 9.27 -6.63
N PRO A 61 8.29 9.73 -5.95
CA PRO A 61 6.93 9.52 -6.43
C PRO A 61 6.70 10.08 -7.84
N GLU A 62 7.34 11.21 -8.20
CA GLU A 62 7.21 11.80 -9.53
C GLU A 62 7.88 10.95 -10.61
N LEU A 63 8.95 10.24 -10.25
CA LEU A 63 9.66 9.36 -11.17
C LEU A 63 8.91 8.05 -11.41
N ILE A 64 8.38 7.44 -10.34
CA ILE A 64 7.82 6.09 -10.38
C ILE A 64 6.30 6.04 -10.26
N GLY A 65 5.60 7.17 -10.14
CA GLY A 65 4.17 7.19 -9.80
C GLY A 65 3.28 6.38 -10.76
N GLY A 66 3.60 6.39 -12.06
CA GLY A 66 2.91 5.56 -13.05
C GLY A 66 3.24 4.07 -12.97
N ASP A 67 4.40 3.73 -12.41
CA ASP A 67 4.91 2.37 -12.25
C ASP A 67 4.67 1.80 -10.85
N LEU A 68 4.23 2.63 -9.89
CA LEU A 68 4.11 2.27 -8.48
C LEU A 68 3.30 0.99 -8.25
N PRO A 69 2.11 0.77 -8.89
CA PRO A 69 1.40 -0.49 -8.74
C PRO A 69 2.18 -1.69 -9.28
N ALA A 70 2.89 -1.52 -10.40
CA ALA A 70 3.65 -2.59 -11.03
C ALA A 70 4.90 -2.94 -10.20
N ILE A 71 5.60 -1.93 -9.68
CA ILE A 71 6.70 -2.08 -8.73
C ILE A 71 6.22 -2.90 -7.53
N LEU A 72 5.18 -2.43 -6.84
CA LEU A 72 4.69 -3.07 -5.62
C LEU A 72 4.08 -4.46 -5.83
N ALA A 73 3.63 -4.81 -7.04
CA ALA A 73 3.07 -6.13 -7.34
C ALA A 73 4.12 -7.15 -7.78
N ASP A 74 5.26 -6.70 -8.29
CA ASP A 74 6.26 -7.56 -8.91
C ASP A 74 7.21 -8.19 -7.86
N VAL A 75 7.24 -9.52 -7.83
CA VAL A 75 8.03 -10.29 -6.84
C VAL A 75 9.53 -10.30 -7.12
N ASP A 76 9.94 -9.97 -8.35
CA ASP A 76 11.35 -9.91 -8.71
C ASP A 76 11.96 -8.56 -8.30
N ILE A 77 11.13 -7.54 -8.03
CA ILE A 77 11.60 -6.27 -7.51
C ILE A 77 12.14 -6.49 -6.08
N PRO A 78 13.36 -6.02 -5.78
CA PRO A 78 13.96 -6.17 -4.46
C PRO A 78 13.09 -5.61 -3.34
N ARG A 79 13.03 -6.37 -2.23
CA ARG A 79 12.23 -6.02 -1.05
C ARG A 79 12.60 -4.66 -0.45
N ASP A 80 13.88 -4.29 -0.45
CA ASP A 80 14.35 -3.01 0.07
C ASP A 80 13.77 -1.81 -0.69
N LEU A 81 13.48 -1.97 -1.99
CA LEU A 81 12.80 -0.97 -2.79
C LEU A 81 11.33 -0.79 -2.35
N HIS A 82 10.62 -1.90 -2.12
CA HIS A 82 9.27 -1.85 -1.53
C HIS A 82 9.28 -1.24 -0.13
N GLU A 83 10.21 -1.65 0.73
CA GLU A 83 10.34 -1.11 2.08
C GLU A 83 10.60 0.41 2.03
N LYS A 84 11.44 0.89 1.09
CA LYS A 84 11.66 2.32 0.91
C LYS A 84 10.38 3.09 0.55
N ILE A 85 9.53 2.53 -0.31
CA ILE A 85 8.22 3.12 -0.64
C ILE A 85 7.32 3.17 0.61
N LEU A 86 7.31 2.09 1.39
CA LEU A 86 6.45 1.94 2.57
C LEU A 86 6.94 2.79 3.76
N GLU A 87 8.24 2.99 3.91
CA GLU A 87 8.84 3.90 4.91
C GLU A 87 8.43 5.35 4.64
N ASP A 88 8.41 5.76 3.37
CA ASP A 88 8.01 7.10 2.92
C ASP A 88 6.56 7.11 2.38
N VAL A 89 5.68 6.26 2.91
CA VAL A 89 4.36 5.99 2.29
C VAL A 89 3.47 7.22 2.14
N GLU A 90 3.51 8.19 3.05
CA GLU A 90 2.74 9.45 2.92
C GLU A 90 3.15 10.25 1.67
N LEU A 91 4.43 10.19 1.31
CA LEU A 91 4.96 10.85 0.13
C LEU A 91 4.56 10.07 -1.14
N TYR A 92 4.64 8.74 -1.08
CA TYR A 92 4.31 7.87 -2.22
C TYR A 92 2.81 7.64 -2.43
N SER A 93 1.95 7.90 -1.44
CA SER A 93 0.49 7.79 -1.59
C SER A 93 -0.15 9.05 -2.15
N TYR A 94 0.55 10.19 -2.11
CA TYR A 94 0.01 11.47 -2.52
C TYR A 94 -0.34 11.51 -4.02
N GLY A 95 -1.62 11.73 -4.33
CA GLY A 95 -2.10 11.84 -5.72
C GLY A 95 -2.09 10.53 -6.50
N VAL A 96 -1.91 9.40 -5.81
CA VAL A 96 -1.93 8.07 -6.43
C VAL A 96 -3.36 7.61 -6.68
N SER A 97 -3.55 6.81 -7.73
CA SER A 97 -4.84 6.18 -8.04
C SER A 97 -5.27 5.16 -6.98
N ASP A 98 -6.57 4.86 -6.91
CA ASP A 98 -7.14 3.83 -6.02
C ASP A 98 -6.43 2.46 -6.14
N ASN A 99 -6.00 2.11 -7.35
CA ASN A 99 -5.22 0.88 -7.60
C ASN A 99 -3.83 0.92 -6.96
N GLY A 100 -3.18 2.09 -6.95
CA GLY A 100 -1.90 2.25 -6.27
C GLY A 100 -2.05 2.22 -4.76
N LEU A 101 -3.10 2.84 -4.20
CA LEU A 101 -3.43 2.70 -2.77
C LEU A 101 -3.70 1.23 -2.39
N SER A 102 -4.39 0.48 -3.24
CA SER A 102 -4.61 -0.97 -3.05
C SER A 102 -3.29 -1.74 -3.05
N SER A 103 -2.36 -1.40 -3.96
CA SER A 103 -1.04 -2.05 -4.05
C SER A 103 -0.16 -1.73 -2.84
N ILE A 104 -0.21 -0.49 -2.34
CA ILE A 104 0.45 -0.07 -1.10
C ILE A 104 -0.13 -0.88 0.07
N ALA A 105 -1.46 -0.98 0.18
CA ALA A 105 -2.11 -1.67 1.28
C ALA A 105 -1.75 -3.17 1.30
N GLU A 106 -1.78 -3.82 0.14
CA GLU A 106 -1.41 -5.23 -0.01
C GLU A 106 0.04 -5.47 0.40
N ARG A 107 0.98 -4.66 -0.10
CA ARG A 107 2.40 -4.83 0.20
C ARG A 107 2.73 -4.50 1.66
N ALA A 108 2.12 -3.45 2.22
CA ALA A 108 2.26 -3.10 3.63
C ALA A 108 1.73 -4.22 4.55
N CYS A 109 0.60 -4.84 4.20
CA CYS A 109 0.08 -5.99 4.92
C CYS A 109 1.02 -7.19 4.87
N GLU A 110 1.53 -7.52 3.68
CA GLU A 110 2.44 -8.64 3.48
C GLU A 110 3.73 -8.49 4.30
N TYR A 111 4.23 -7.27 4.42
CA TYR A 111 5.47 -6.97 5.15
C TYR A 111 5.23 -6.61 6.62
N GLU A 112 3.97 -6.62 7.07
CA GLU A 112 3.55 -6.21 8.41
C GLU A 112 4.07 -4.81 8.78
N MET A 113 4.15 -3.91 7.80
CA MET A 113 4.60 -2.54 7.98
C MET A 113 3.41 -1.63 8.32
N PRO A 114 3.49 -0.82 9.39
CA PRO A 114 2.43 0.12 9.73
C PRO A 114 2.34 1.23 8.67
N VAL A 115 1.13 1.71 8.43
CA VAL A 115 0.89 2.92 7.64
C VAL A 115 0.38 4.03 8.56
N PRO A 116 0.70 5.30 8.30
CA PRO A 116 0.10 6.43 9.00
C PRO A 116 -1.42 6.46 8.83
N LEU A 117 -2.11 7.03 9.82
CA LEU A 117 -3.57 7.07 9.83
C LEU A 117 -4.16 7.91 8.69
N SER A 118 -3.44 8.93 8.25
CA SER A 118 -3.72 9.72 7.05
C SER A 118 -3.88 8.82 5.82
N VAL A 119 -2.86 8.01 5.54
CA VAL A 119 -2.84 7.06 4.41
C VAL A 119 -3.92 5.99 4.57
N LEU A 120 -4.14 5.48 5.79
CA LEU A 120 -5.23 4.52 6.04
C LEU A 120 -6.59 5.13 5.71
N SER A 121 -6.79 6.43 6.01
CA SER A 121 -8.04 7.12 5.70
C SER A 121 -8.21 7.29 4.19
N ASP A 122 -7.14 7.62 3.46
CA ASP A 122 -7.15 7.65 1.99
C ASP A 122 -7.50 6.27 1.40
N MET A 123 -6.98 5.18 1.98
CA MET A 123 -7.33 3.81 1.56
C MET A 123 -8.81 3.49 1.77
N VAL A 124 -9.40 3.98 2.87
CA VAL A 124 -10.82 3.81 3.17
C VAL A 124 -11.67 4.58 2.15
N ASP A 125 -11.32 5.83 1.86
CA ASP A 125 -12.01 6.66 0.88
C ASP A 125 -11.89 6.10 -0.54
N ALA A 126 -10.75 5.49 -0.87
CA ALA A 126 -10.51 4.77 -2.13
C ALA A 126 -11.15 3.37 -2.18
N HIS A 127 -11.89 2.96 -1.14
CA HIS A 127 -12.58 1.67 -1.06
C HIS A 127 -11.64 0.46 -1.23
N VAL A 128 -10.41 0.55 -0.71
CA VAL A 128 -9.45 -0.56 -0.67
C VAL A 128 -10.08 -1.75 0.08
N ASP A 129 -9.80 -2.97 -0.39
CA ASP A 129 -10.37 -4.18 0.18
C ASP A 129 -10.08 -4.29 1.69
N VAL A 130 -11.14 -4.53 2.47
CA VAL A 130 -11.06 -4.62 3.94
C VAL A 130 -10.11 -5.70 4.42
N ARG A 131 -9.82 -6.71 3.59
CA ARG A 131 -8.80 -7.74 3.88
C ARG A 131 -7.40 -7.14 4.05
N TYR A 132 -7.13 -5.96 3.49
CA TYR A 132 -5.89 -5.22 3.67
C TYR A 132 -6.04 -4.07 4.69
N VAL A 133 -7.15 -3.32 4.62
CA VAL A 133 -7.34 -2.17 5.54
C VAL A 133 -7.46 -2.61 6.99
N LEU A 134 -8.13 -3.74 7.27
CA LEU A 134 -8.35 -4.17 8.65
C LEU A 134 -7.05 -4.59 9.37
N PRO A 135 -6.16 -5.43 8.78
CA PRO A 135 -4.85 -5.70 9.36
C PRO A 135 -4.05 -4.41 9.65
N LEU A 136 -4.00 -3.46 8.71
CA LEU A 136 -3.29 -2.20 8.91
C LEU A 136 -3.89 -1.37 10.05
N LEU A 137 -5.21 -1.27 10.12
CA LEU A 137 -5.90 -0.63 11.23
C LEU A 137 -5.53 -1.29 12.57
N THR A 138 -5.37 -2.61 12.61
CA THR A 138 -5.06 -3.32 13.87
C THR A 138 -3.71 -2.97 14.48
N LEU A 139 -2.77 -2.51 13.67
CA LEU A 139 -1.48 -2.00 14.12
C LEU A 139 -1.62 -0.64 14.84
N LEU A 140 -2.71 0.10 14.56
CA LEU A 140 -2.97 1.44 15.10
C LEU A 140 -4.06 1.46 16.19
N LEU A 141 -4.81 0.38 16.40
CA LEU A 141 -6.01 0.37 17.27
C LEU A 141 -5.77 0.84 18.71
N ASP A 142 -4.56 0.64 19.23
CA ASP A 142 -4.20 1.00 20.60
C ASP A 142 -3.98 2.52 20.74
N ASP A 143 -3.62 3.21 19.65
CA ASP A 143 -3.40 4.65 19.59
C ASP A 143 -4.61 5.43 19.05
N VAL A 144 -5.52 4.76 18.32
CA VAL A 144 -6.72 5.38 17.75
C VAL A 144 -7.82 5.54 18.78
N GLY A 145 -8.37 6.76 18.89
CA GLY A 145 -9.50 7.06 19.77
C GLY A 145 -10.82 6.45 19.29
N CYS A 146 -11.76 6.20 20.20
CA CYS A 146 -13.03 5.55 19.85
C CYS A 146 -13.87 6.30 18.80
N GLN A 147 -13.85 7.64 18.83
CA GLN A 147 -14.58 8.44 17.84
C GLN A 147 -13.96 8.33 16.44
N GLU A 148 -12.63 8.35 16.36
CA GLU A 148 -11.88 8.21 15.11
C GLU A 148 -12.02 6.79 14.54
N LEU A 149 -11.96 5.77 15.40
CA LEU A 149 -12.29 4.40 15.02
C LEU A 149 -13.68 4.30 14.39
N CYS A 150 -14.70 4.93 14.99
CA CYS A 150 -16.04 4.95 14.42
C CYS A 150 -16.08 5.64 13.05
N SER A 151 -15.36 6.75 12.86
CA SER A 151 -15.25 7.42 11.56
C SER A 151 -14.67 6.50 10.48
N ILE A 152 -13.58 5.78 10.80
CA ILE A 152 -12.95 4.81 9.90
C ILE A 152 -13.92 3.69 9.53
N LEU A 153 -14.60 3.10 10.52
CA LEU A 153 -15.58 2.03 10.28
C LEU A 153 -16.78 2.49 9.45
N ASN A 154 -17.19 3.75 9.59
CA ASN A 154 -18.21 4.34 8.74
C ASN A 154 -17.74 4.50 7.29
N GLY A 155 -16.49 4.92 7.08
CA GLY A 155 -15.88 5.02 5.76
C GLY A 155 -15.70 3.66 5.06
N LEU A 156 -15.37 2.60 5.81
CA LEU A 156 -15.26 1.24 5.26
C LEU A 156 -16.56 0.74 4.62
N GLY A 157 -17.70 1.28 5.05
CA GLY A 157 -19.02 0.90 4.54
C GLY A 157 -19.39 -0.56 4.80
N GLY A 158 -20.38 -1.06 4.05
CA GLY A 158 -20.90 -2.42 4.22
C GLY A 158 -21.50 -2.65 5.61
N VAL A 159 -20.98 -3.64 6.33
CA VAL A 159 -21.48 -4.04 7.67
C VAL A 159 -20.76 -3.36 8.84
N TYR A 160 -19.66 -2.64 8.57
CA TYR A 160 -18.84 -2.01 9.60
C TYR A 160 -19.48 -0.77 10.25
N PRO A 161 -20.23 0.10 9.52
CA PRO A 161 -20.95 1.22 10.13
C PRO A 161 -21.90 0.79 11.25
N ASP A 162 -22.58 -0.36 11.09
CA ASP A 162 -23.51 -0.89 12.08
C ASP A 162 -22.83 -1.21 13.44
N LEU A 163 -21.51 -1.38 13.46
CA LEU A 163 -20.73 -1.62 14.68
C LEU A 163 -20.44 -0.36 15.49
N THR A 164 -20.67 0.83 14.91
CA THR A 164 -20.41 2.13 15.56
C THR A 164 -21.55 2.57 16.47
N GLU A 165 -22.73 1.94 16.34
CA GLU A 165 -23.93 2.27 17.11
C GLU A 165 -24.26 1.21 18.15
N VAL A 166 -24.83 1.63 19.28
CA VAL A 166 -25.50 0.73 20.22
C VAL A 166 -26.82 0.25 19.64
N GLY A 167 -27.26 -0.96 19.99
CA GLY A 167 -28.53 -1.48 19.47
C GLY A 167 -28.82 -2.93 19.78
N HIS A 168 -30.02 -3.36 19.39
CA HIS A 168 -30.52 -4.73 19.64
C HIS A 168 -30.24 -5.71 18.50
N HIS A 169 -29.89 -5.22 17.31
CA HIS A 169 -29.63 -6.09 16.17
C HIS A 169 -28.21 -6.64 16.18
N VAL A 170 -28.12 -7.91 15.80
CA VAL A 170 -26.86 -8.65 15.62
C VAL A 170 -26.26 -8.28 14.27
N VAL A 171 -24.97 -7.96 14.26
CA VAL A 171 -24.19 -7.67 13.04
C VAL A 171 -23.33 -8.89 12.73
N ARG A 172 -23.13 -9.19 11.44
CA ARG A 172 -22.22 -10.25 11.01
C ARG A 172 -21.12 -9.68 10.15
N ILE A 173 -19.89 -9.77 10.63
CA ILE A 173 -18.70 -9.32 9.90
C ILE A 173 -17.86 -10.50 9.42
N PRO A 174 -17.11 -10.36 8.32
CA PRO A 174 -16.12 -11.36 7.92
C PRO A 174 -15.13 -11.68 9.04
N ASN A 175 -14.79 -12.96 9.19
CA ASN A 175 -13.67 -13.39 10.01
C ASN A 175 -12.40 -13.33 9.14
N VAL A 176 -11.75 -12.16 9.16
CA VAL A 176 -10.48 -11.92 8.46
C VAL A 176 -9.44 -11.47 9.48
N CYS A 177 -8.16 -11.43 9.06
CA CYS A 177 -7.09 -10.98 9.93
C CYS A 177 -7.43 -9.61 10.54
N GLY A 178 -7.32 -9.50 11.87
CA GLY A 178 -7.63 -8.28 12.60
C GLY A 178 -9.06 -8.16 13.16
N SER A 179 -10.01 -8.97 12.71
CA SER A 179 -11.42 -8.87 13.16
C SER A 179 -11.58 -9.00 14.67
N GLU A 180 -10.87 -9.93 15.34
CA GLU A 180 -10.97 -10.09 16.79
C GLU A 180 -10.42 -8.89 17.57
N LYS A 181 -9.26 -8.35 17.16
CA LYS A 181 -8.66 -7.18 17.82
C LYS A 181 -9.57 -5.96 17.67
N LEU A 182 -10.18 -5.77 16.49
CA LEU A 182 -11.20 -4.75 16.27
C LEU A 182 -12.38 -4.92 17.22
N LEU A 183 -12.96 -6.12 17.31
CA LEU A 183 -14.12 -6.37 18.18
C LEU A 183 -13.80 -6.17 19.66
N GLN A 184 -12.61 -6.53 20.08
CA GLN A 184 -12.12 -6.25 21.43
C GLN A 184 -12.02 -4.74 21.67
N ARG A 185 -11.42 -3.98 20.74
CA ARG A 185 -11.33 -2.52 20.85
C ARG A 185 -12.71 -1.85 20.90
N LEU A 186 -13.67 -2.31 20.09
CA LEU A 186 -15.04 -1.82 20.08
C LEU A 186 -15.81 -2.15 21.36
N LYS A 187 -15.48 -3.27 22.00
CA LYS A 187 -16.02 -3.60 23.32
C LYS A 187 -15.51 -2.63 24.38
N ASP A 188 -14.24 -2.26 24.32
CA ASP A 188 -13.65 -1.26 25.21
C ASP A 188 -14.21 0.15 24.95
N CYS A 189 -14.55 0.47 23.70
CA CYS A 189 -15.29 1.67 23.32
C CYS A 189 -16.79 1.64 23.69
N GLY A 190 -17.31 0.48 24.12
CA GLY A 190 -18.68 0.34 24.60
C GLY A 190 -19.75 0.23 23.51
N THR A 191 -19.41 0.00 22.24
CA THR A 191 -20.41 -0.26 21.18
C THR A 191 -20.72 -1.75 21.04
N VAL A 192 -19.73 -2.60 21.29
CA VAL A 192 -19.87 -4.07 21.26
C VAL A 192 -19.95 -4.62 22.69
N SER A 193 -20.74 -5.68 22.88
CA SER A 193 -20.84 -6.40 24.16
C SER A 193 -20.06 -7.72 24.15
N SER A 194 -20.23 -8.51 23.08
CA SER A 194 -19.63 -9.82 22.89
C SER A 194 -19.75 -10.26 21.43
N TRP A 195 -19.05 -11.32 21.05
CA TRP A 195 -19.16 -11.92 19.72
C TRP A 195 -19.04 -13.45 19.81
N LYS A 196 -19.44 -14.12 18.74
CA LYS A 196 -19.26 -15.56 18.54
C LYS A 196 -18.65 -15.82 17.17
N ASP A 197 -17.65 -16.68 17.13
CA ASP A 197 -17.10 -17.20 15.88
C ASP A 197 -18.09 -18.19 15.25
N GLU A 198 -18.50 -17.93 13.99
CA GLU A 198 -19.33 -18.82 13.16
C GLU A 198 -18.49 -19.41 11.99
N GLY A 199 -17.16 -19.41 12.10
CA GLY A 199 -16.22 -19.88 11.07
C GLY A 199 -15.80 -18.73 10.15
N SER A 200 -16.53 -18.51 9.06
CA SER A 200 -16.19 -17.45 8.08
C SER A 200 -16.64 -16.05 8.50
N LYS A 201 -17.41 -15.94 9.59
CA LYS A 201 -17.96 -14.68 10.08
C LYS A 201 -17.97 -14.66 11.60
N PHE A 202 -17.86 -13.46 12.16
CA PHE A 202 -18.21 -13.20 13.55
C PHE A 202 -19.65 -12.73 13.65
N LYS A 203 -20.41 -13.35 14.54
CA LYS A 203 -21.71 -12.87 14.99
C LYS A 203 -21.51 -11.93 16.19
N VAL A 204 -21.74 -10.64 15.97
CA VAL A 204 -21.44 -9.57 16.92
C VAL A 204 -22.72 -9.11 17.63
N TYR A 205 -22.67 -9.09 18.96
CA TYR A 205 -23.72 -8.57 19.82
C TYR A 205 -23.37 -7.16 20.28
N ARG A 206 -24.18 -6.18 19.87
CA ARG A 206 -23.97 -4.77 20.23
C ARG A 206 -24.44 -4.48 21.66
N LYS A 207 -23.88 -3.45 22.28
CA LYS A 207 -24.31 -2.99 23.60
C LYS A 207 -25.72 -2.39 23.48
N ARG A 208 -26.54 -2.57 24.52
CA ARG A 208 -27.88 -1.99 24.57
C ARG A 208 -27.77 -0.48 24.75
N ALA A 209 -28.62 0.26 24.04
CA ALA A 209 -28.82 1.69 24.25
C ALA A 209 -29.47 1.95 25.62
#